data_AF-A0A7V5N1Y9-F1
#
_entry.id   AF-A0A7V5N1Y9-F1
#
_cell.length_a   1.000
_cell.length_b   1.000
_cell.length_c   1.000
_cell.angle_alpha   90.00
_cell.angle_beta   90.00
_cell.angle_gamma   90.00
#
_symmetry.space_group_name_H-M   'P 1'
#
loop_
_entity.id
_entity.type
_entity.pdbx_description
1 polymer ?
#
loop_
_entity_poly.entity_id
_entity_poly.type
_entity_poly.pdbx_seq_one_letter_code
_entity_poly.pdbx_strand_id
1 'polypeptide(L)'
;MSEVKAMCLGNFVQFSNRSLAGKWALILLGISILVGCREKQQPTTTEIVASRVERLPAQPDDPVWQRVPEYVGKLLLQDIVEPRQLKATTTELRVRAVQNGKLVAFRLEWMDPTRDDVPGPGRFSDACALQFPVEAGPTLPAPQMGEPGKPVEILFWSANWQALAEGRPDQLRALYPNAWVDHYPHEAPSLERDSALGKEMAGRYLPARALGNDRGGPRKLPVEEYLAEGPGSLSRARIQASSGTGKR
;
A
#
# COMPACT_ATOMS: atom_id res chain seq x y z
N MET A 1 -12.43 -12.63 -37.41
CA MET A 1 -12.07 -11.19 -37.37
C MET A 1 -13.12 -10.54 -36.50
N SER A 2 -12.90 -10.08 -35.28
CA SER A 2 -11.71 -9.55 -34.60
C SER A 2 -11.82 -9.84 -33.09
N GLU A 3 -10.79 -10.45 -32.50
CA GLU A 3 -10.62 -10.55 -31.04
C GLU A 3 -10.34 -9.16 -30.46
N VAL A 4 -11.12 -8.76 -29.45
CA VAL A 4 -10.79 -7.62 -28.60
C VAL A 4 -9.97 -8.16 -27.43
N LYS A 5 -8.65 -8.06 -27.52
CA LYS A 5 -7.74 -8.19 -26.38
C LYS A 5 -7.91 -6.96 -25.49
N ALA A 6 -8.69 -7.07 -24.43
CA ALA A 6 -8.74 -6.07 -23.36
C ALA A 6 -7.58 -6.34 -22.39
N MET A 7 -6.61 -5.44 -22.42
CA MET A 7 -5.48 -5.32 -21.52
C MET A 7 -6.00 -4.83 -20.16
N CYS A 8 -6.05 -5.71 -19.16
CA CYS A 8 -6.40 -5.33 -17.79
C CYS A 8 -5.14 -4.83 -17.08
N LEU A 9 -5.06 -3.52 -16.91
CA LEU A 9 -4.14 -2.84 -16.01
C LEU A 9 -4.63 -3.07 -14.57
N GLY A 10 -3.74 -3.54 -13.70
CA GLY A 10 -4.04 -3.87 -12.30
C GLY A 10 -3.09 -3.11 -11.39
N ASN A 11 -3.62 -2.44 -10.38
CA ASN A 11 -2.81 -1.75 -9.39
C ASN A 11 -2.18 -2.78 -8.43
N PHE A 12 -0.87 -2.70 -8.18
CA PHE A 12 -0.12 -3.68 -7.37
C PHE A 12 0.67 -3.10 -6.20
N VAL A 13 0.70 -3.73 -5.01
CA VAL A 13 1.53 -3.25 -3.89
C VAL A 13 2.25 -4.38 -3.17
N GLN A 14 3.53 -4.15 -2.83
CA GLN A 14 4.38 -5.05 -2.05
C GLN A 14 4.73 -4.50 -0.66
N PHE A 15 4.86 -5.37 0.36
CA PHE A 15 5.17 -5.03 1.75
C PHE A 15 6.13 -6.06 2.38
N SER A 16 7.05 -5.68 3.29
CA SER A 16 7.90 -6.66 4.00
C SER A 16 8.09 -6.42 5.51
N ASN A 17 7.74 -7.42 6.34
CA ASN A 17 7.90 -7.42 7.80
C ASN A 17 8.61 -8.71 8.31
N ARG A 18 9.22 -8.68 9.52
CA ARG A 18 10.17 -9.67 10.06
C ARG A 18 9.59 -10.64 11.10
N SER A 19 10.17 -11.85 11.08
CA SER A 19 10.35 -12.82 12.19
C SER A 19 9.23 -13.82 12.50
N LEU A 20 9.51 -15.12 12.24
CA LEU A 20 9.69 -16.17 13.26
C LEU A 20 10.10 -17.51 12.58
N ALA A 21 10.93 -18.28 13.27
CA ALA A 21 11.71 -19.40 12.74
C ALA A 21 11.01 -20.76 12.82
N GLY A 22 11.25 -21.63 11.82
CA GLY A 22 10.94 -23.06 11.89
C GLY A 22 11.37 -23.80 10.62
N LYS A 23 12.22 -24.83 10.78
CA LYS A 23 12.71 -25.75 9.71
C LYS A 23 11.58 -26.76 9.37
N TRP A 24 11.47 -27.34 8.16
CA TRP A 24 12.07 -28.64 7.79
C TRP A 24 11.82 -29.02 6.30
N ALA A 25 12.85 -29.65 5.72
CA ALA A 25 12.97 -30.68 4.67
C ALA A 25 12.08 -30.78 3.40
N LEU A 26 12.78 -30.89 2.26
CA LEU A 26 12.37 -31.21 0.88
C LEU A 26 12.22 -32.72 0.64
N ILE A 27 11.28 -33.12 -0.25
CA ILE A 27 11.42 -34.30 -1.12
C ILE A 27 10.85 -33.96 -2.52
N LEU A 28 11.67 -34.16 -3.55
CA LEU A 28 11.34 -34.03 -4.98
C LEU A 28 11.02 -35.42 -5.56
N LEU A 29 10.00 -35.51 -6.42
CA LEU A 29 9.96 -36.54 -7.47
C LEU A 29 9.19 -35.99 -8.69
N GLY A 30 9.87 -35.99 -9.84
CA GLY A 30 9.39 -35.43 -11.09
C GLY A 30 8.78 -36.47 -12.03
N ILE A 31 7.77 -36.05 -12.79
CA ILE A 31 7.34 -36.71 -14.03
C ILE A 31 6.94 -35.59 -15.01
N SER A 32 7.60 -35.55 -16.17
CA SER A 32 7.33 -34.58 -17.24
C SER A 32 6.28 -35.14 -18.20
N ILE A 33 5.18 -34.41 -18.40
CA ILE A 33 4.20 -34.63 -19.46
C ILE A 33 4.07 -33.33 -20.26
N LEU A 34 4.05 -33.47 -21.58
CA LEU A 34 3.87 -32.43 -22.58
C LEU A 34 2.55 -31.66 -22.33
N VAL A 35 2.63 -30.35 -22.09
CA VAL A 35 1.47 -29.48 -21.85
C VAL A 35 1.51 -28.35 -22.86
N GLY A 36 0.51 -28.29 -23.75
CA GLY A 36 0.22 -27.07 -24.50
C GLY A 36 0.02 -25.93 -23.52
N CYS A 37 0.52 -24.73 -23.84
CA CYS A 37 0.51 -23.55 -22.97
C CYS A 37 -0.92 -23.10 -22.61
N ARG A 38 -1.59 -23.86 -21.75
CA ARG A 38 -2.68 -23.41 -20.92
C ARG A 38 -2.00 -22.77 -19.73
N GLU A 39 -2.12 -21.45 -19.61
CA GLU A 39 -1.68 -20.71 -18.44
C GLU A 39 -2.27 -21.41 -17.21
N LYS A 40 -1.42 -22.07 -16.42
CA LYS A 40 -1.86 -22.88 -15.28
C LYS A 40 -2.39 -21.91 -14.24
N GLN A 41 -3.70 -21.70 -14.25
CA GLN A 41 -4.37 -20.92 -13.24
C GLN A 41 -4.17 -21.61 -11.90
N GLN A 42 -3.50 -20.90 -11.00
CA GLN A 42 -3.05 -21.44 -9.74
C GLN A 42 -4.25 -21.67 -8.82
N PRO A 43 -4.20 -22.67 -7.93
CA PRO A 43 -5.32 -22.96 -7.05
C PRO A 43 -5.62 -21.73 -6.18
N THR A 44 -6.90 -21.37 -6.11
CA THR A 44 -7.38 -20.37 -5.15
C THR A 44 -7.39 -20.99 -3.76
N THR A 45 -6.85 -20.28 -2.77
CA THR A 45 -6.82 -20.72 -1.36
C THR A 45 -7.89 -20.02 -0.54
N THR A 46 -8.27 -20.61 0.59
CA THR A 46 -9.19 -20.02 1.58
C THR A 46 -8.49 -19.07 2.56
N GLU A 47 -7.16 -19.14 2.63
CA GLU A 47 -6.31 -18.31 3.49
C GLU A 47 -5.10 -17.82 2.68
N ILE A 48 -4.49 -16.72 3.12
CA ILE A 48 -3.27 -16.20 2.49
C ILE A 48 -2.08 -17.08 2.92
N VAL A 49 -1.49 -17.80 1.97
CA VAL A 49 -0.34 -18.68 2.22
C VAL A 49 0.95 -18.03 1.70
N ALA A 50 1.90 -17.76 2.60
CA ALA A 50 3.21 -17.21 2.25
C ALA A 50 4.18 -18.32 1.78
N SER A 51 4.36 -18.45 0.46
CA SER A 51 5.25 -19.46 -0.13
C SER A 51 6.73 -19.14 0.09
N ARG A 52 7.56 -20.15 0.37
CA ARG A 52 8.99 -19.91 0.59
C ARG A 52 9.74 -19.67 -0.72
N VAL A 53 10.57 -18.64 -0.76
CA VAL A 53 11.45 -18.28 -1.88
C VAL A 53 12.84 -17.90 -1.36
N GLU A 54 13.88 -18.05 -2.17
CA GLU A 54 15.24 -17.66 -1.78
C GLU A 54 15.41 -16.13 -1.78
N ARG A 55 14.88 -15.48 -2.82
CA ARG A 55 14.92 -14.03 -3.00
C ARG A 55 13.50 -13.50 -3.08
N LEU A 56 13.21 -12.45 -2.33
CA LEU A 56 11.94 -11.75 -2.47
C LEU A 56 11.90 -10.99 -3.80
N PRO A 57 10.72 -10.93 -4.44
CA PRO A 57 10.52 -10.09 -5.61
C PRO A 57 10.78 -8.62 -5.23
N ALA A 58 11.27 -7.82 -6.16
CA ALA A 58 11.45 -6.38 -5.94
C ALA A 58 10.32 -5.55 -6.57
N GLN A 59 9.54 -6.19 -7.45
CA GLN A 59 8.55 -5.54 -8.30
C GLN A 59 7.31 -6.44 -8.41
N PRO A 60 6.12 -5.85 -8.65
CA PRO A 60 4.88 -6.60 -8.66
C PRO A 60 4.66 -7.48 -9.91
N ASP A 61 5.43 -7.24 -10.97
CA ASP A 61 5.47 -8.00 -12.22
C ASP A 61 6.50 -9.14 -12.21
N ASP A 62 7.13 -9.41 -11.06
CA ASP A 62 8.10 -10.50 -10.94
C ASP A 62 7.45 -11.87 -11.26
N PRO A 63 8.04 -12.69 -12.14
CA PRO A 63 7.48 -13.98 -12.55
C PRO A 63 7.32 -14.99 -11.41
N VAL A 64 7.97 -14.77 -10.25
CA VAL A 64 7.74 -15.61 -9.06
C VAL A 64 6.27 -15.68 -8.69
N TRP A 65 5.52 -14.58 -8.87
CA TRP A 65 4.11 -14.50 -8.50
C TRP A 65 3.24 -15.48 -9.27
N GLN A 66 3.62 -15.88 -10.49
CA GLN A 66 2.89 -16.88 -11.31
C GLN A 66 2.97 -18.31 -10.75
N ARG A 67 3.76 -18.51 -9.69
CA ARG A 67 3.98 -19.81 -9.03
C ARG A 67 3.53 -19.84 -7.57
N VAL A 68 3.03 -18.72 -7.06
CA VAL A 68 2.51 -18.57 -5.69
C VAL A 68 0.98 -18.72 -5.63
N PRO A 69 0.40 -19.50 -4.70
CA PRO A 69 -1.05 -19.61 -4.54
C PRO A 69 -1.73 -18.25 -4.39
N GLU A 70 -2.93 -18.14 -4.95
CA GLU A 70 -3.72 -16.90 -4.91
C GLU A 70 -4.87 -17.01 -3.93
N TYR A 71 -4.96 -16.04 -3.02
CA TYR A 71 -6.15 -15.82 -2.21
C TYR A 71 -7.02 -14.76 -2.87
N VAL A 72 -8.32 -15.00 -3.00
CA VAL A 72 -9.28 -14.02 -3.52
C VAL A 72 -10.22 -13.61 -2.39
N GLY A 73 -9.99 -12.42 -1.82
CA GLY A 73 -10.82 -11.86 -0.76
C GLY A 73 -11.93 -10.99 -1.34
N LYS A 74 -13.19 -11.23 -0.96
CA LYS A 74 -14.29 -10.30 -1.25
C LYS A 74 -14.24 -9.12 -0.30
N LEU A 75 -14.37 -7.92 -0.84
CA LEU A 75 -14.39 -6.69 -0.04
C LEU A 75 -15.82 -6.41 0.45
N LEU A 76 -15.93 -6.07 1.73
CA LEU A 76 -17.17 -5.63 2.34
C LEU A 76 -17.33 -4.13 2.14
N LEU A 77 -18.58 -3.68 2.00
CA LEU A 77 -18.89 -2.25 1.93
C LEU A 77 -18.67 -1.59 3.30
N GLN A 78 -18.21 -0.34 3.30
CA GLN A 78 -18.29 0.53 4.47
C GLN A 78 -19.61 1.31 4.42
N ASP A 79 -20.67 0.74 4.98
CA ASP A 79 -22.04 1.26 4.93
C ASP A 79 -22.54 1.84 6.26
N ILE A 80 -21.64 1.97 7.24
CA ILE A 80 -21.95 2.36 8.63
C ILE A 80 -21.93 3.89 8.83
N VAL A 81 -21.11 4.65 8.09
CA VAL A 81 -20.89 6.09 8.30
C VAL A 81 -21.09 6.88 7.01
N GLU A 82 -21.75 8.03 7.09
CA GLU A 82 -21.94 8.93 5.95
C GLU A 82 -20.68 9.79 5.68
N PRO A 83 -20.32 10.06 4.41
CA PRO A 83 -20.95 9.54 3.19
C PRO A 83 -20.60 8.07 2.94
N ARG A 84 -21.62 7.23 2.72
CA ARG A 84 -21.42 5.79 2.42
C ARG A 84 -21.55 5.44 0.95
N GLN A 85 -20.89 4.36 0.56
CA GLN A 85 -20.97 3.82 -0.79
C GLN A 85 -21.76 2.52 -0.81
N LEU A 86 -22.99 2.54 -1.36
CA LEU A 86 -23.89 1.38 -1.41
C LEU A 86 -23.57 0.43 -2.58
N LYS A 87 -22.71 0.86 -3.51
CA LYS A 87 -22.23 0.04 -4.63
C LYS A 87 -20.72 -0.07 -4.55
N ALA A 88 -20.21 -1.29 -4.48
CA ALA A 88 -18.78 -1.55 -4.50
C ALA A 88 -18.20 -1.10 -5.86
N THR A 89 -17.19 -0.23 -5.82
CA THR A 89 -16.33 0.05 -6.98
C THR A 89 -15.26 -1.02 -7.14
N THR A 90 -14.75 -1.54 -6.02
CA THR A 90 -13.81 -2.65 -5.96
C THR A 90 -14.45 -3.81 -5.18
N THR A 91 -14.71 -4.93 -5.86
CA THR A 91 -15.47 -6.06 -5.28
C THR A 91 -14.59 -7.12 -4.65
N GLU A 92 -13.35 -7.25 -5.10
CA GLU A 92 -12.42 -8.27 -4.64
C GLU A 92 -10.97 -7.80 -4.71
N LEU A 93 -10.15 -8.44 -3.89
CA LEU A 93 -8.71 -8.26 -3.83
C LEU A 93 -8.05 -9.63 -3.99
N ARG A 94 -7.14 -9.75 -4.95
CA ARG A 94 -6.29 -10.93 -5.14
C ARG A 94 -5.01 -10.71 -4.38
N VAL A 95 -4.64 -11.67 -3.54
CA VAL A 95 -3.46 -11.61 -2.69
C VAL A 95 -2.58 -12.81 -2.93
N ARG A 96 -1.31 -12.57 -3.19
CA ARG A 96 -0.25 -13.59 -3.18
C ARG A 96 0.78 -13.19 -2.13
N ALA A 97 1.42 -14.17 -1.51
CA ALA A 97 2.45 -13.90 -0.51
C ALA A 97 3.65 -14.83 -0.68
N VAL A 98 4.86 -14.28 -0.53
CA VAL A 98 6.10 -15.05 -0.50
C VAL A 98 6.97 -14.63 0.68
N GLN A 99 7.85 -15.50 1.14
CA GLN A 99 8.76 -15.22 2.25
C GLN A 99 10.11 -15.90 2.07
N ASN A 100 11.17 -15.33 2.64
CA ASN A 100 12.52 -15.92 2.64
C ASN A 100 13.02 -16.33 4.03
N GLY A 101 12.12 -16.46 4.99
CA GLY A 101 12.38 -16.76 6.40
C GLY A 101 12.81 -15.55 7.23
N LYS A 102 13.08 -14.41 6.60
CA LYS A 102 13.40 -13.14 7.28
C LYS A 102 12.37 -12.06 7.01
N LEU A 103 11.88 -12.01 5.77
CA LEU A 103 10.95 -11.03 5.27
C LEU A 103 9.83 -11.75 4.53
N VAL A 104 8.64 -11.18 4.58
CA VAL A 104 7.51 -11.52 3.73
C VAL A 104 7.38 -10.48 2.61
N ALA A 105 6.78 -10.84 1.48
CA ALA A 105 6.36 -9.96 0.42
C ALA A 105 4.91 -10.31 0.10
N PHE A 106 4.03 -9.32 0.07
CA PHE A 106 2.66 -9.48 -0.40
C PHE A 106 2.53 -8.90 -1.82
N ARG A 107 1.61 -9.42 -2.62
CA ARG A 107 1.18 -8.79 -3.88
C ARG A 107 -0.32 -8.70 -3.82
N LEU A 108 -0.80 -7.46 -3.76
CA LEU A 108 -2.21 -7.12 -3.78
C LEU A 108 -2.57 -6.71 -5.20
N GLU A 109 -3.67 -7.22 -5.75
CA GLU A 109 -4.15 -6.89 -7.10
C GLU A 109 -5.66 -6.70 -7.06
N TRP A 110 -6.14 -5.59 -7.63
CA TRP A 110 -7.57 -5.31 -7.79
C TRP A 110 -7.86 -4.67 -9.15
N MET A 111 -9.10 -4.78 -9.59
CA MET A 111 -9.58 -4.12 -10.81
C MET A 111 -9.82 -2.64 -10.54
N ASP A 112 -9.21 -1.78 -11.35
CA ASP A 112 -9.32 -0.34 -11.19
C ASP A 112 -9.27 0.40 -12.53
N PRO A 113 -10.42 0.87 -13.05
CA PRO A 113 -10.47 1.54 -14.34
C PRO A 113 -9.87 2.96 -14.28
N THR A 114 -9.68 3.54 -13.09
CA THR A 114 -9.16 4.90 -12.92
C THR A 114 -7.70 4.89 -12.48
N ARG A 115 -7.09 6.08 -12.47
CA ARG A 115 -5.76 6.33 -11.94
C ARG A 115 -5.90 7.49 -10.97
N ASP A 116 -6.02 7.19 -9.69
CA ASP A 116 -6.29 8.19 -8.67
C ASP A 116 -5.04 8.38 -7.80
N ASP A 117 -4.05 9.10 -8.33
CA ASP A 117 -2.82 9.44 -7.61
C ASP A 117 -2.72 10.93 -7.24
N VAL A 118 -3.71 11.76 -7.61
CA VAL A 118 -3.77 13.19 -7.28
C VAL A 118 -4.92 13.44 -6.30
N PRO A 119 -4.65 13.75 -5.02
CA PRO A 119 -5.70 14.05 -4.05
C PRO A 119 -6.29 15.44 -4.29
N GLY A 120 -7.55 15.64 -3.90
CA GLY A 120 -8.21 16.94 -3.96
C GLY A 120 -9.57 16.93 -3.26
N PRO A 121 -10.28 18.07 -3.18
CA PRO A 121 -11.63 18.11 -2.64
C PRO A 121 -12.54 17.11 -3.36
N GLY A 122 -13.08 16.14 -2.63
CA GLY A 122 -13.91 15.06 -3.18
C GLY A 122 -13.16 14.04 -4.06
N ARG A 123 -11.82 14.11 -4.14
CA ARG A 123 -10.97 13.19 -4.89
C ARG A 123 -10.00 12.49 -3.95
N PHE A 124 -10.16 11.18 -3.83
CA PHE A 124 -9.34 10.34 -2.97
C PHE A 124 -8.34 9.56 -3.81
N SER A 125 -7.16 9.32 -3.25
CA SER A 125 -6.15 8.53 -3.93
C SER A 125 -6.35 7.05 -3.69
N ASP A 126 -5.96 6.24 -4.67
CA ASP A 126 -5.88 4.80 -4.54
C ASP A 126 -4.95 4.44 -3.37
N ALA A 127 -5.41 3.50 -2.57
CA ALA A 127 -4.71 3.08 -1.37
C ALA A 127 -5.13 1.66 -0.97
N CYS A 128 -4.23 0.97 -0.30
CA CYS A 128 -4.52 -0.34 0.30
C CYS A 128 -3.80 -0.49 1.63
N ALA A 129 -4.32 -1.35 2.49
CA ALA A 129 -3.74 -1.64 3.79
C ALA A 129 -3.63 -3.15 4.04
N LEU A 130 -2.57 -3.54 4.74
CA LEU A 130 -2.47 -4.85 5.38
C LEU A 130 -2.46 -4.64 6.89
N GLN A 131 -3.27 -5.42 7.61
CA GLN A 131 -3.35 -5.38 9.06
C GLN A 131 -2.87 -6.70 9.65
N PHE A 132 -2.01 -6.61 10.67
CA PHE A 132 -1.46 -7.75 11.39
C PHE A 132 -1.65 -7.55 12.89
N PRO A 133 -1.96 -8.60 13.67
CA PRO A 133 -1.78 -8.54 15.11
C PRO A 133 -0.32 -8.23 15.43
N VAL A 134 -0.07 -7.30 16.36
CA VAL A 134 1.31 -7.04 16.85
C VAL A 134 1.84 -8.28 17.57
N GLU A 135 0.96 -8.94 18.32
CA GLU A 135 1.26 -10.17 19.04
C GLU A 135 0.46 -11.34 18.46
N ALA A 136 1.16 -12.44 18.18
CA ALA A 136 0.51 -13.68 17.77
C ALA A 136 -0.16 -14.32 18.99
N GLY A 137 -1.43 -14.73 18.83
CA GLY A 137 -2.20 -15.36 19.88
C GLY A 137 -3.31 -16.24 19.34
N PRO A 138 -3.97 -17.03 20.21
CA PRO A 138 -5.06 -17.93 19.80
C PRO A 138 -6.33 -17.17 19.40
N THR A 139 -6.48 -15.93 19.85
CA THR A 139 -7.58 -15.05 19.46
C THR A 139 -7.05 -13.89 18.63
N LEU A 140 -7.63 -13.68 17.45
CA LEU A 140 -7.31 -12.52 16.63
C LEU A 140 -7.89 -11.24 17.26
N PRO A 141 -7.20 -10.09 17.15
CA PRO A 141 -7.76 -8.79 17.47
C PRO A 141 -8.98 -8.46 16.60
N ALA A 142 -9.79 -7.50 17.04
CA ALA A 142 -10.92 -7.03 16.25
C ALA A 142 -10.46 -6.48 14.87
N PRO A 143 -11.16 -6.82 13.77
CA PRO A 143 -10.76 -6.40 12.43
C PRO A 143 -10.87 -4.87 12.25
N GLN A 144 -11.66 -4.19 13.08
CA GLN A 144 -11.82 -2.73 13.11
C GLN A 144 -10.65 -2.05 13.83
N MET A 145 -9.43 -2.26 13.34
CA MET A 145 -8.20 -1.61 13.83
C MET A 145 -7.77 -2.04 15.24
N GLY A 146 -8.04 -3.30 15.62
CA GLY A 146 -7.65 -3.85 16.93
C GLY A 146 -8.65 -3.54 18.05
N GLU A 147 -8.26 -3.83 19.28
CA GLU A 147 -9.05 -3.56 20.49
C GLU A 147 -8.11 -3.36 21.70
N PRO A 148 -8.58 -2.76 22.81
CA PRO A 148 -7.78 -2.57 24.02
C PRO A 148 -7.05 -3.84 24.47
N GLY A 149 -5.73 -3.76 24.65
CA GLY A 149 -4.84 -4.86 25.00
C GLY A 149 -4.46 -5.78 23.82
N LYS A 150 -4.98 -5.55 22.61
CA LYS A 150 -4.68 -6.32 21.40
C LYS A 150 -4.44 -5.40 20.21
N PRO A 151 -3.29 -4.72 20.19
CA PRO A 151 -2.96 -3.79 19.13
C PRO A 151 -2.68 -4.52 17.81
N VAL A 152 -2.88 -3.79 16.72
CA VAL A 152 -2.58 -4.21 15.36
C VAL A 152 -1.59 -3.26 14.72
N GLU A 153 -0.72 -3.81 13.88
CA GLU A 153 0.13 -3.08 12.96
C GLU A 153 -0.56 -3.00 11.60
N ILE A 154 -0.56 -1.81 10.99
CA ILE A 154 -1.19 -1.56 9.70
C ILE A 154 -0.14 -0.99 8.75
N LEU A 155 0.14 -1.71 7.67
CA LEU A 155 0.97 -1.23 6.56
C LEU A 155 0.06 -0.59 5.53
N PHE A 156 0.20 0.71 5.32
CA PHE A 156 -0.68 1.49 4.44
C PHE A 156 0.11 2.07 3.27
N TRP A 157 -0.30 1.72 2.06
CA TRP A 157 0.24 2.26 0.82
C TRP A 157 -0.74 3.25 0.19
N SER A 158 -0.21 4.29 -0.47
CA SER A 158 -1.01 5.23 -1.26
C SER A 158 -0.33 5.59 -2.59
N ALA A 159 -1.12 5.64 -3.66
CA ALA A 159 -0.67 6.05 -4.98
C ALA A 159 -0.15 7.50 -5.02
N ASN A 160 -0.75 8.41 -4.25
CA ASN A 160 -0.26 9.79 -4.14
C ASN A 160 1.12 9.85 -3.48
N TRP A 161 1.33 9.08 -2.42
CA TRP A 161 2.63 9.04 -1.75
C TRP A 161 3.71 8.43 -2.64
N GLN A 162 3.34 7.46 -3.47
CA GLN A 162 4.22 6.95 -4.50
C GLN A 162 4.58 7.98 -5.55
N ALA A 163 3.61 8.71 -6.08
CA ALA A 163 3.90 9.75 -7.06
C ALA A 163 4.88 10.80 -6.49
N LEU A 164 4.75 11.16 -5.21
CA LEU A 164 5.68 12.05 -4.50
C LEU A 164 7.07 11.41 -4.32
N ALA A 165 7.13 10.14 -3.91
CA ALA A 165 8.39 9.40 -3.78
C ALA A 165 9.13 9.21 -5.12
N GLU A 166 8.38 9.15 -6.23
CA GLU A 166 8.87 9.06 -7.61
C GLU A 166 9.21 10.43 -8.23
N GLY A 167 9.07 11.52 -7.45
CA GLY A 167 9.57 12.84 -7.83
C GLY A 167 8.51 13.84 -8.29
N ARG A 168 7.20 13.57 -8.10
CA ARG A 168 6.18 14.61 -8.24
C ARG A 168 6.53 15.77 -7.29
N PRO A 169 6.64 17.03 -7.78
CA PRO A 169 6.93 18.16 -6.91
C PRO A 169 5.81 18.35 -5.88
N ASP A 170 6.19 18.58 -4.62
CA ASP A 170 5.24 19.00 -3.59
C ASP A 170 4.99 20.51 -3.67
N GLN A 171 4.28 20.95 -4.70
CA GLN A 171 3.94 22.35 -4.91
C GLN A 171 2.51 22.46 -5.41
N LEU A 172 1.85 23.58 -5.09
CA LEU A 172 0.48 23.85 -5.55
C LEU A 172 0.36 23.69 -7.07
N ARG A 173 1.36 24.18 -7.83
CA ARG A 173 1.39 24.10 -9.29
C ARG A 173 1.53 22.68 -9.85
N ALA A 174 2.08 21.75 -9.07
CA ALA A 174 2.15 20.35 -9.48
C ALA A 174 0.77 19.68 -9.46
N LEU A 175 -0.13 20.15 -8.60
CA LEU A 175 -1.52 19.69 -8.51
C LEU A 175 -2.47 20.53 -9.37
N TYR A 176 -2.19 21.84 -9.47
CA TYR A 176 -3.01 22.83 -10.18
C TYR A 176 -2.10 23.72 -11.04
N PRO A 177 -1.81 23.33 -12.30
CA PRO A 177 -0.84 24.02 -13.15
C PRO A 177 -1.12 25.52 -13.37
N ASN A 178 -2.40 25.90 -13.32
CA ASN A 178 -2.85 27.28 -13.50
C ASN A 178 -3.03 28.04 -12.18
N ALA A 179 -2.75 27.42 -11.03
CA ALA A 179 -2.87 28.10 -9.75
C ALA A 179 -1.73 29.12 -9.58
N TRP A 180 -2.11 30.30 -9.12
CA TRP A 180 -1.18 31.33 -8.67
C TRP A 180 -1.18 31.34 -7.15
N VAL A 181 0.00 31.23 -6.56
CA VAL A 181 0.16 31.41 -5.11
C VAL A 181 0.22 32.92 -4.91
N ASP A 182 -0.86 33.52 -4.41
CA ASP A 182 -0.82 34.97 -4.22
C ASP A 182 0.20 35.34 -3.14
N HIS A 183 0.19 34.76 -1.94
CA HIS A 183 1.20 35.11 -0.93
C HIS A 183 1.32 34.04 0.18
N TYR A 184 2.07 32.95 -0.03
CA TYR A 184 2.58 32.18 1.11
C TYR A 184 3.85 32.85 1.61
N PRO A 185 3.89 33.37 2.86
CA PRO A 185 5.05 34.12 3.34
C PRO A 185 6.35 33.31 3.33
N HIS A 186 6.28 31.98 3.40
CA HIS A 186 7.43 31.08 3.34
C HIS A 186 7.91 30.76 1.91
N GLU A 187 7.15 31.13 0.88
CA GLU A 187 7.49 31.00 -0.54
C GLU A 187 7.77 32.36 -1.20
N ALA A 188 7.86 33.43 -0.40
CA ALA A 188 8.05 34.78 -0.91
C ALA A 188 9.37 34.91 -1.69
N PRO A 189 9.39 35.58 -2.87
CA PRO A 189 10.60 35.74 -3.68
C PRO A 189 11.77 36.46 -2.96
N SER A 190 11.46 37.22 -1.90
CA SER A 190 12.45 37.91 -1.06
C SER A 190 13.19 36.97 -0.09
N LEU A 191 12.71 35.74 0.10
CA LEU A 191 13.39 34.76 0.94
C LEU A 191 14.43 34.00 0.11
N GLU A 192 15.63 33.87 0.67
CA GLU A 192 16.61 32.94 0.15
C GLU A 192 16.08 31.51 0.22
N ARG A 193 16.29 30.75 -0.86
CA ARG A 193 15.87 29.36 -0.96
C ARG A 193 16.51 28.52 0.14
N ASP A 194 15.69 27.70 0.81
CA ASP A 194 16.10 26.83 1.93
C ASP A 194 16.70 27.54 3.16
N SER A 195 16.49 28.86 3.28
CA SER A 195 16.96 29.68 4.41
C SER A 195 16.33 29.30 5.75
N ALA A 196 17.03 29.59 6.85
CA ALA A 196 16.53 29.39 8.20
C ALA A 196 15.23 30.18 8.44
N LEU A 197 15.16 31.42 7.95
CA LEU A 197 13.96 32.25 8.01
C LEU A 197 12.81 31.64 7.21
N GLY A 198 13.07 31.11 6.01
CA GLY A 198 12.06 30.42 5.21
C GLY A 198 11.50 29.18 5.92
N LYS A 199 12.36 28.40 6.58
CA LYS A 199 11.95 27.22 7.38
C LYS A 199 11.15 27.61 8.61
N GLU A 200 11.56 28.67 9.31
CA GLU A 200 10.81 29.22 10.45
C GLU A 200 9.41 29.69 10.02
N MET A 201 9.33 30.43 8.92
CA MET A 201 8.07 30.89 8.34
C MET A 201 7.21 29.71 7.89
N ALA A 202 7.80 28.68 7.25
CA ALA A 202 7.08 27.46 6.89
C ALA A 202 6.48 26.80 8.14
N GLY A 203 7.21 26.73 9.25
CA GLY A 203 6.69 26.21 10.52
C GLY A 203 5.48 26.99 11.06
N ARG A 204 5.43 28.31 10.85
CA ARG A 204 4.29 29.16 11.28
C ARG A 204 3.06 29.01 10.39
N TYR A 205 3.26 28.86 9.08
CA TYR A 205 2.17 28.85 8.09
C TYR A 205 1.77 27.45 7.61
N LEU A 206 2.51 26.41 7.98
CA LEU A 206 2.19 25.00 7.74
C LEU A 206 2.00 24.25 9.08
N PRO A 207 0.96 24.58 9.87
CA PRO A 207 0.78 24.05 11.22
C PRO A 207 0.68 22.52 11.26
N ALA A 208 0.08 21.90 10.23
CA ALA A 208 0.04 20.45 10.11
C ALA A 208 1.46 19.84 10.10
N ARG A 209 2.37 20.41 9.31
CA ARG A 209 3.77 19.97 9.25
C ARG A 209 4.52 20.25 10.55
N ALA A 210 4.28 21.41 11.17
CA ALA A 210 4.87 21.72 12.47
C ALA A 210 4.47 20.73 13.57
N LEU A 211 3.26 20.15 13.48
CA LEU A 211 2.76 19.11 14.37
C LEU A 211 3.18 17.67 13.95
N GLY A 212 4.03 17.53 12.92
CA GLY A 212 4.46 16.22 12.42
C GLY A 212 3.37 15.45 11.64
N ASN A 213 2.30 16.13 11.21
CA ASN A 213 1.32 15.55 10.32
C ASN A 213 1.86 15.53 8.88
N ASP A 214 2.44 14.39 8.50
CA ASP A 214 3.05 14.18 7.19
C ASP A 214 2.06 13.69 6.12
N ARG A 215 0.74 13.76 6.36
CA ARG A 215 -0.29 13.25 5.41
C ARG A 215 -0.17 13.88 4.03
N GLY A 216 0.24 15.14 3.95
CA GLY A 216 0.59 15.84 2.72
C GLY A 216 2.06 16.25 2.71
N GLY A 217 2.62 16.37 1.50
CA GLY A 217 3.91 16.96 1.13
C GLY A 217 5.09 16.01 0.88
N PRO A 218 6.38 16.41 0.79
CA PRO A 218 7.44 15.54 0.28
C PRO A 218 7.53 14.24 1.07
N ARG A 219 7.64 13.13 0.33
CA ARG A 219 7.79 11.78 0.88
C ARG A 219 8.90 11.04 0.17
N LYS A 220 9.56 10.15 0.91
CA LYS A 220 10.59 9.24 0.38
C LYS A 220 10.05 7.83 0.14
N LEU A 221 9.01 7.43 0.88
CA LEU A 221 8.43 6.09 0.83
C LEU A 221 6.93 6.20 0.52
N PRO A 222 6.40 5.28 -0.30
CA PRO A 222 4.97 5.20 -0.61
C PRO A 222 4.15 4.43 0.43
N VAL A 223 4.84 3.77 1.37
CA VAL A 223 4.26 2.97 2.45
C VAL A 223 4.54 3.64 3.78
N GLU A 224 3.57 3.60 4.68
CA GLU A 224 3.71 4.02 6.07
C GLU A 224 3.13 2.98 7.01
N GLU A 225 3.85 2.72 8.09
CA GLU A 225 3.47 1.77 9.15
C GLU A 225 2.72 2.51 10.26
N TYR A 226 1.64 1.91 10.72
CA TYR A 226 0.78 2.44 11.76
C TYR A 226 0.52 1.39 12.84
N LEU A 227 0.20 1.87 14.04
CA LEU A 227 -0.32 1.08 15.15
C LEU A 227 -1.73 1.55 15.49
N ALA A 228 -2.59 0.60 15.85
CA ALA A 228 -3.92 0.89 16.36
C ALA A 228 -4.34 -0.12 17.43
N GLU A 229 -5.16 0.33 18.36
CA GLU A 229 -5.73 -0.42 19.47
C GLU A 229 -7.24 -0.11 19.58
N GLY A 230 -7.91 -0.15 18.43
CA GLY A 230 -9.33 0.16 18.27
C GLY A 230 -9.62 1.32 17.31
N PRO A 231 -10.90 1.52 16.95
CA PRO A 231 -11.31 2.61 16.07
C PRO A 231 -10.88 3.98 16.60
N GLY A 232 -10.29 4.80 15.72
CA GLY A 232 -9.85 6.16 16.06
C GLY A 232 -8.51 6.28 16.81
N SER A 233 -7.84 5.16 17.10
CA SER A 233 -6.53 5.14 17.79
C SER A 233 -5.31 5.11 16.87
N LEU A 234 -5.52 5.15 15.55
CA LEU A 234 -4.45 5.01 14.55
C LEU A 234 -3.36 6.05 14.76
N SER A 235 -2.13 5.58 14.96
CA SER A 235 -0.95 6.42 15.15
C SER A 235 0.21 5.88 14.33
N ARG A 236 1.12 6.77 13.92
CA ARG A 236 2.30 6.37 13.14
C ARG A 236 3.22 5.50 14.00
N ALA A 237 3.65 4.36 13.47
CA ALA A 237 4.61 3.50 14.15
C ALA A 237 5.98 4.21 14.26
N ARG A 238 6.68 4.01 15.39
CA ARG A 238 7.99 4.63 15.65
C ARG A 238 9.07 4.13 14.68
N ILE A 239 8.97 2.86 14.30
CA ILE A 239 9.84 2.21 13.33
C ILE A 239 9.09 2.23 12.00
N GLN A 240 9.82 2.43 10.91
CA GLN A 240 9.31 2.39 9.54
C GLN A 240 10.28 1.49 8.76
N ALA A 241 9.94 0.22 8.59
CA ALA A 241 10.81 -0.78 7.96
C ALA A 241 10.30 -1.27 6.60
N SER A 242 9.02 -1.05 6.31
CA SER A 242 8.35 -1.50 5.11
C SER A 242 8.61 -0.58 3.93
N SER A 243 8.64 -1.19 2.75
CA SER A 243 8.65 -0.51 1.46
C SER A 243 7.64 -1.19 0.55
N GLY A 244 7.24 -0.49 -0.50
CA GLY A 244 6.31 -1.00 -1.49
C GLY A 244 6.36 -0.22 -2.78
N THR A 245 5.75 -0.76 -3.81
CA THR A 245 5.62 -0.11 -5.11
C THR A 245 4.36 -0.59 -5.81
N GLY A 246 3.67 0.40 -6.35
CA GLY A 246 2.54 0.47 -7.27
C GLY A 246 2.96 0.26 -8.70
N LYS A 247 2.31 -0.63 -9.43
CA LYS A 247 2.25 -0.55 -10.90
C LYS A 247 0.81 -0.70 -11.33
N ARG A 248 0.46 -0.11 -12.47
CA ARG A 248 -0.83 -0.22 -13.13
C ARG A 248 -0.68 -1.09 -14.37
#